data_AF-A0A7Y5LWL9-F1
#
_entry.id   AF-A0A7Y5LWL9-F1
#
_cell.length_a   1.000
_cell.length_b   1.000
_cell.length_c   1.000
_cell.angle_alpha   90.00
_cell.angle_beta   90.00
_cell.angle_gamma   90.00
#
_symmetry.space_group_name_H-M   'P 1'
#
loop_
_entity.id
_entity.type
_entity.pdbx_description
1 polymer ?
#
loop_
_entity_poly.entity_id
_entity_poly.type
_entity_poly.pdbx_seq_one_letter_code
_entity_poly.pdbx_strand_id
1 'polypeptide(L)'
;MPRARPAPSAAARLGASAEAPAKKSPVKLIAAVVLGLAVLGGGGFFAWRSMQGTGGGGASSPEATYEKKLAALKAGKTDDLSIALWCSAQKPDRYDAHLDEAARKSPGDSRVMSALAERYWTRLAARPPASAAECLALIKEAEAAGLITEKKRLARIATTFDDANEEAWAAAGAVKFTPSGEDSTSRFVAKVEHDRLAEDDRKQKEEAARLAGLSERDKRVMDRVTRLRIEFGADFIFKEDKPLLFCIQTSPGYNAELKLDEYVGELKAFYSRFYERFGDKFQLGDLNDQVMLIWIFRDPQTYRIYGDKRGLPAGAGGHWEGSAGAERLMLFHSSDNRADPYGTIFHETVHMIVYYATQLRGKSSGQMLWFTEGIATYFEPFTRDERGRIRQDGNTLNKDRLPMIRNYCSQNAHVKLTDMLAKTYRDFSFEMAAPGDPRRKLERGLLYYAQAWSMVYFFYNYENGKYAEKFEQYFREELNGNPGPATFRKVFGENLDTLEKEWLEFTKSLR
;
A
#
# COMPACT_ATOMS: atom_id res chain seq x y z
N MET A 1 45.58 9.78 39.50
CA MET A 1 45.11 8.55 38.83
C MET A 1 43.73 8.80 38.22
N PRO A 2 43.62 8.88 36.88
CA PRO A 2 42.35 8.72 36.19
C PRO A 2 42.34 7.41 35.40
N ARG A 3 41.29 6.59 35.60
CA ARG A 3 41.09 5.31 34.90
C ARG A 3 40.78 5.57 33.42
N ALA A 4 41.62 5.03 32.55
CA ALA A 4 41.39 4.95 31.11
C ALA A 4 40.21 4.01 30.81
N ARG A 5 39.31 4.44 29.92
CA ARG A 5 38.32 3.57 29.27
C ARG A 5 38.98 2.85 28.10
N PRO A 6 38.76 1.54 27.88
CA PRO A 6 39.29 0.85 26.71
C PRO A 6 38.40 1.11 25.48
N ALA A 7 39.06 1.14 24.31
CA ALA A 7 38.45 1.21 23.00
C ALA A 7 37.68 -0.08 22.65
N PRO A 8 36.64 -0.04 21.81
CA PRO A 8 36.01 -1.25 21.28
C PRO A 8 36.82 -1.82 20.12
N SER A 9 37.11 -3.13 20.19
CA SER A 9 37.81 -3.89 19.16
C SER A 9 36.89 -4.20 17.98
N ALA A 10 37.49 -4.20 16.79
CA ALA A 10 36.89 -4.69 15.56
C ALA A 10 36.84 -6.23 15.51
N ALA A 11 35.92 -6.70 14.65
CA ALA A 11 35.89 -7.98 13.95
C ALA A 11 35.43 -9.24 14.69
N ALA A 12 34.28 -9.79 14.25
CA ALA A 12 34.17 -11.20 13.88
C ALA A 12 33.00 -11.40 12.88
N ARG A 13 33.37 -11.73 11.64
CA ARG A 13 32.50 -12.40 10.66
C ARG A 13 32.43 -13.89 11.03
N LEU A 14 31.24 -14.42 11.28
CA LEU A 14 30.82 -15.83 11.14
C LEU A 14 29.30 -15.75 10.91
N GLY A 15 28.67 -16.24 9.83
CA GLY A 15 28.95 -17.50 9.15
C GLY A 15 28.11 -18.62 9.78
N ALA A 16 26.78 -18.58 9.62
CA ALA A 16 25.92 -19.72 9.92
C ALA A 16 24.63 -19.66 9.09
N SER A 17 24.62 -20.49 8.04
CA SER A 17 23.44 -20.91 7.28
C SER A 17 22.47 -21.62 8.22
N ALA A 18 21.29 -21.05 8.44
CA ALA A 18 20.20 -21.74 9.09
C ALA A 18 19.52 -22.64 8.06
N GLU A 19 19.75 -23.95 8.18
CA GLU A 19 18.98 -24.97 7.48
C GLU A 19 17.48 -24.80 7.79
N ALA A 20 16.68 -24.64 6.74
CA ALA A 20 15.24 -24.63 6.84
C ALA A 20 14.71 -26.01 7.28
N PRO A 21 13.73 -26.09 8.19
CA PRO A 21 13.16 -27.36 8.60
C PRO A 21 12.46 -28.03 7.41
N ALA A 22 12.81 -29.30 7.18
CA ALA A 22 12.20 -30.15 6.16
C ALA A 22 10.67 -30.12 6.26
N LYS A 23 10.03 -29.54 5.24
CA LYS A 23 8.57 -29.57 5.07
C LYS A 23 8.15 -31.02 4.90
N LYS A 24 7.51 -31.60 5.92
CA LYS A 24 6.82 -32.89 5.79
C LYS A 24 5.70 -32.74 4.76
N SER A 25 5.80 -33.50 3.69
CA SER A 25 4.82 -33.57 2.59
C SER A 25 3.43 -33.94 3.12
N PRO A 26 2.36 -33.17 2.79
CA PRO A 26 0.98 -33.44 3.22
C PRO A 26 0.28 -34.54 2.40
N VAL A 27 0.99 -35.22 1.49
CA VAL A 27 0.39 -36.14 0.49
C VAL A 27 -0.33 -37.34 1.13
N LYS A 28 0.02 -37.76 2.36
CA LYS A 28 -0.63 -38.91 3.01
C LYS A 28 -1.94 -38.59 3.73
N LEU A 29 -2.24 -37.32 4.03
CA LEU A 29 -3.47 -36.95 4.75
C LEU A 29 -4.66 -36.69 3.80
N ILE A 30 -4.38 -36.31 2.55
CA ILE A 30 -5.41 -36.00 1.54
C ILE A 30 -6.08 -37.27 0.99
N ALA A 31 -5.34 -38.38 0.88
CA ALA A 31 -5.88 -39.67 0.44
C ALA A 31 -6.97 -40.22 1.38
N ALA A 32 -6.88 -39.95 2.68
CA ALA A 32 -7.88 -40.38 3.67
C ALA A 32 -9.16 -39.52 3.63
N VAL A 33 -9.06 -38.23 3.33
CA VAL A 33 -10.22 -37.30 3.29
C VAL A 33 -11.04 -37.47 2.00
N VAL A 34 -10.41 -37.79 0.87
CA VAL A 34 -11.11 -38.07 -0.39
C VAL A 34 -11.86 -39.42 -0.34
N LEU A 35 -11.34 -40.42 0.39
CA LEU A 35 -12.05 -41.68 0.62
C LEU A 35 -13.25 -41.52 1.57
N GLY A 36 -13.15 -40.65 2.59
CA GLY A 36 -14.22 -40.39 3.55
C GLY A 36 -15.48 -39.75 2.95
N LEU A 37 -15.33 -38.95 1.88
CA LEU A 37 -16.46 -38.33 1.17
C LEU A 37 -17.18 -39.29 0.20
N ALA A 38 -16.58 -40.41 -0.17
CA ALA A 38 -17.21 -41.43 -1.00
C ALA A 38 -18.20 -42.31 -0.21
N VAL A 39 -18.05 -42.43 1.11
CA VAL A 39 -18.87 -43.31 1.96
C VAL A 39 -20.19 -42.65 2.40
N LEU A 40 -20.33 -41.32 2.32
CA LEU A 40 -21.51 -40.59 2.80
C LEU A 40 -22.51 -40.16 1.69
N GLY A 41 -22.27 -40.54 0.44
CA GLY A 41 -23.14 -40.22 -0.69
C GLY A 41 -24.17 -41.29 -1.03
N GLY A 42 -25.28 -41.36 -0.29
CA GLY A 42 -26.63 -41.56 -0.87
C GLY A 42 -27.04 -42.87 -1.57
N GLY A 43 -26.31 -43.99 -1.46
CA GLY A 43 -26.71 -45.25 -2.12
C GLY A 43 -27.55 -46.24 -1.29
N GLY A 44 -27.45 -46.19 0.04
CA GLY A 44 -28.00 -47.24 0.92
C GLY A 44 -29.53 -47.29 1.07
N PHE A 45 -30.27 -46.31 0.54
CA PHE A 45 -31.70 -46.17 0.82
C PHE A 45 -32.62 -46.99 -0.11
N PHE A 46 -32.13 -47.45 -1.26
CA PHE A 46 -32.97 -48.20 -2.22
C PHE A 46 -33.05 -49.71 -1.96
N ALA A 47 -32.00 -50.32 -1.39
CA ALA A 47 -31.99 -51.77 -1.15
C ALA A 47 -32.80 -52.21 0.08
N TRP A 48 -32.99 -51.32 1.08
CA TRP A 48 -33.64 -51.71 2.34
C TRP A 48 -35.18 -51.69 2.28
N ARG A 49 -35.78 -50.86 1.42
CA ARG A 49 -37.25 -50.67 1.39
C ARG A 49 -38.02 -51.70 0.58
N SER A 50 -37.36 -52.58 -0.20
CA SER A 50 -38.04 -53.64 -0.95
C SER A 50 -38.06 -55.02 -0.26
N MET A 51 -37.56 -55.14 0.97
CA MET A 51 -37.41 -56.43 1.66
C MET A 51 -38.31 -56.63 2.89
N GLN A 52 -39.23 -55.70 3.18
CA GLN A 52 -40.24 -55.89 4.23
C GLN A 52 -41.64 -55.83 3.64
N GLY A 53 -42.11 -56.99 3.16
CA GLY A 53 -43.46 -57.17 2.62
C GLY A 53 -43.87 -58.64 2.55
N THR A 54 -44.55 -59.09 3.60
CA THR A 54 -45.53 -60.20 3.71
C THR A 54 -45.10 -61.65 3.43
N GLY A 55 -45.10 -62.45 4.51
CA GLY A 55 -45.92 -63.66 4.57
C GLY A 55 -45.29 -65.01 4.18
N GLY A 56 -44.86 -65.77 5.18
CA GLY A 56 -45.17 -67.21 5.35
C GLY A 56 -45.15 -68.18 4.16
N GLY A 57 -44.31 -67.99 3.16
CA GLY A 57 -44.07 -68.97 2.08
C GLY A 57 -42.67 -69.55 2.20
N GLY A 58 -42.53 -70.87 2.14
CA GLY A 58 -41.25 -71.57 2.27
C GLY A 58 -40.15 -70.91 1.43
N ALA A 59 -39.05 -70.53 2.08
CA ALA A 59 -37.97 -69.78 1.45
C ALA A 59 -37.40 -70.60 0.28
N SER A 60 -37.77 -70.23 -0.95
CA SER A 60 -37.16 -70.78 -2.15
C SER A 60 -35.67 -70.44 -2.14
N SER A 61 -34.82 -71.39 -2.54
CA SER A 61 -33.38 -71.15 -2.60
C SER A 61 -33.06 -69.95 -3.52
N PRO A 62 -31.94 -69.24 -3.29
CA PRO A 62 -31.48 -68.18 -4.19
C PRO A 62 -31.38 -68.66 -5.66
N GLU A 63 -31.05 -69.92 -5.92
CA GLU A 63 -31.05 -70.49 -7.28
C GLU A 63 -32.44 -70.51 -7.91
N ALA A 64 -33.44 -71.04 -7.20
CA ALA A 64 -34.82 -71.11 -7.69
C ALA A 64 -35.40 -69.69 -7.92
N THR A 65 -35.03 -68.74 -7.07
CA THR A 65 -35.44 -67.34 -7.20
C THR A 65 -34.80 -66.65 -8.42
N TYR A 66 -33.52 -66.95 -8.69
CA TYR A 66 -32.83 -66.45 -9.88
C TYR A 66 -33.44 -67.01 -11.17
N GLU A 67 -33.66 -68.32 -11.27
CA GLU A 67 -34.25 -68.94 -12.47
C GLU A 67 -35.65 -68.39 -12.76
N LYS A 68 -36.45 -68.13 -11.72
CA LYS A 68 -37.76 -67.47 -11.85
C LYS A 68 -37.63 -66.05 -12.41
N LYS A 69 -36.65 -65.27 -11.94
CA LYS A 69 -36.37 -63.92 -12.46
C LYS A 69 -35.87 -63.97 -13.90
N LEU A 70 -34.97 -64.90 -14.24
CA LEU A 70 -34.47 -65.08 -15.60
C LEU A 70 -35.58 -65.45 -16.59
N ALA A 71 -36.50 -66.34 -16.18
CA ALA A 71 -37.70 -66.65 -16.97
C ALA A 71 -38.61 -65.42 -17.15
N ALA A 72 -38.74 -64.57 -16.11
CA ALA A 72 -39.49 -63.32 -16.22
C ALA A 72 -38.83 -62.33 -17.18
N LEU A 73 -37.50 -62.24 -17.23
CA LEU A 73 -36.77 -61.40 -18.19
C LEU A 73 -36.98 -61.88 -19.61
N LYS A 74 -36.86 -63.20 -19.87
CA LYS A 74 -37.13 -63.80 -21.19
C LYS A 74 -38.57 -63.53 -21.65
N ALA A 75 -39.51 -63.44 -20.72
CA ALA A 75 -40.91 -63.10 -20.97
C ALA A 75 -41.18 -61.59 -21.07
N GLY A 76 -40.15 -60.73 -20.97
CA GLY A 76 -40.28 -59.27 -20.99
C GLY A 76 -40.98 -58.68 -19.76
N LYS A 77 -41.14 -59.46 -18.68
CA LYS A 77 -41.85 -59.06 -17.45
C LYS A 77 -40.96 -58.36 -16.42
N THR A 78 -39.66 -58.31 -16.67
CA THR A 78 -38.67 -57.57 -15.86
C THR A 78 -37.52 -57.14 -16.78
N ASP A 79 -36.70 -56.17 -16.35
CA ASP A 79 -35.54 -55.70 -17.10
C ASP A 79 -34.24 -56.29 -16.55
N ASP A 80 -33.16 -56.28 -17.36
CA ASP A 80 -31.86 -56.81 -16.96
C ASP A 80 -31.30 -56.10 -15.71
N LEU A 81 -31.62 -54.81 -15.52
CA LEU A 81 -31.21 -54.05 -14.33
C LEU A 81 -31.88 -54.56 -13.05
N SER A 82 -33.17 -54.86 -13.08
CA SER A 82 -33.89 -55.41 -11.92
C SER A 82 -33.35 -56.78 -11.51
N ILE A 83 -32.82 -57.54 -12.46
CA ILE A 83 -32.11 -58.80 -12.18
C ILE A 83 -30.72 -58.52 -11.65
N ALA A 84 -29.98 -57.60 -12.25
CA ALA A 84 -28.66 -57.19 -11.76
C ALA A 84 -28.73 -56.74 -10.29
N LEU A 85 -29.59 -55.79 -9.94
CA LEU A 85 -29.74 -55.28 -8.57
C LEU A 85 -30.16 -56.36 -7.56
N TRP A 86 -30.87 -57.40 -8.00
CA TRP A 86 -31.16 -58.56 -7.13
C TRP A 86 -29.93 -59.48 -7.00
N CYS A 87 -29.19 -59.69 -8.08
CA CYS A 87 -27.97 -60.49 -8.10
C CYS A 87 -26.87 -59.86 -7.23
N SER A 88 -26.74 -58.53 -7.17
CA SER A 88 -25.71 -57.89 -6.33
C SER A 88 -25.78 -58.31 -4.86
N ALA A 89 -26.99 -58.55 -4.34
CA ALA A 89 -27.19 -58.94 -2.94
C ALA A 89 -27.15 -60.46 -2.70
N GLN A 90 -27.47 -61.28 -3.70
CA GLN A 90 -27.76 -62.71 -3.52
C GLN A 90 -26.85 -63.65 -4.32
N LYS A 91 -26.30 -63.15 -5.44
CA LYS A 91 -25.49 -63.88 -6.43
C LYS A 91 -24.51 -62.94 -7.12
N PRO A 92 -23.49 -62.46 -6.41
CA PRO A 92 -22.56 -61.46 -6.94
C PRO A 92 -21.81 -61.97 -8.19
N ASP A 93 -21.62 -63.29 -8.32
CA ASP A 93 -21.03 -63.94 -9.50
C ASP A 93 -21.81 -63.72 -10.80
N ARG A 94 -23.11 -63.40 -10.71
CA ARG A 94 -23.99 -63.16 -11.87
C ARG A 94 -24.34 -61.68 -12.07
N TYR A 95 -23.97 -60.82 -11.12
CA TYR A 95 -24.30 -59.40 -11.15
C TYR A 95 -23.75 -58.70 -12.39
N ASP A 96 -22.47 -58.91 -12.69
CA ASP A 96 -21.76 -58.18 -13.74
C ASP A 96 -22.34 -58.43 -15.13
N ALA A 97 -22.66 -59.69 -15.45
CA ALA A 97 -23.21 -60.06 -16.75
C ALA A 97 -24.57 -59.39 -17.03
N HIS A 98 -25.44 -59.31 -16.01
CA HIS A 98 -26.75 -58.66 -16.15
C HIS A 98 -26.63 -57.14 -16.19
N LEU A 99 -25.69 -56.56 -15.44
CA LEU A 99 -25.45 -55.12 -15.49
C LEU A 99 -24.87 -54.68 -16.85
N ASP A 100 -23.95 -55.47 -17.42
CA ASP A 100 -23.39 -55.20 -18.74
C ASP A 100 -24.44 -55.32 -19.86
N GLU A 101 -25.34 -56.29 -19.76
CA GLU A 101 -26.48 -56.43 -20.68
C GLU A 101 -27.45 -55.25 -20.57
N ALA A 102 -27.76 -54.81 -19.34
CA ALA A 102 -28.59 -53.64 -19.08
C ALA A 102 -27.96 -52.36 -19.65
N ALA A 103 -26.64 -52.18 -19.48
CA ALA A 103 -25.88 -51.06 -20.04
C ALA A 103 -25.90 -51.04 -21.57
N ARG A 104 -25.84 -52.21 -22.21
CA ARG A 104 -25.90 -52.33 -23.68
C ARG A 104 -27.29 -52.02 -24.23
N LYS A 105 -28.34 -52.50 -23.58
CA LYS A 105 -29.74 -52.32 -24.03
C LYS A 105 -30.27 -50.91 -23.78
N SER A 106 -29.86 -50.29 -22.67
CA SER A 106 -30.39 -49.00 -22.24
C SER A 106 -29.25 -48.04 -21.86
N PRO A 107 -28.38 -47.67 -22.81
CA PRO A 107 -27.28 -46.75 -22.54
C PRO A 107 -27.84 -45.40 -22.08
N GLY A 108 -27.40 -44.93 -20.91
CA GLY A 108 -27.83 -43.65 -20.33
C GLY A 108 -29.07 -43.70 -19.43
N ASP A 109 -29.70 -44.86 -19.20
CA ASP A 109 -30.71 -44.99 -18.13
C ASP A 109 -30.06 -44.66 -16.77
N SER A 110 -30.66 -43.72 -16.02
CA SER A 110 -30.05 -43.19 -14.79
C SER A 110 -29.83 -44.25 -13.71
N ARG A 111 -30.68 -45.29 -13.65
CA ARG A 111 -30.54 -46.40 -12.71
C ARG A 111 -29.42 -47.35 -13.13
N VAL A 112 -29.27 -47.59 -14.44
CA VAL A 112 -28.14 -48.36 -15.00
C VAL A 112 -26.82 -47.64 -14.75
N MET A 113 -26.76 -46.33 -15.00
CA MET A 113 -25.57 -45.50 -14.75
C MET A 113 -25.20 -45.46 -13.27
N SER A 114 -26.19 -45.44 -12.37
CA SER A 114 -25.96 -45.48 -10.92
C SER A 114 -25.36 -46.82 -10.48
N ALA A 115 -25.88 -47.94 -10.99
CA ALA A 115 -25.35 -49.27 -10.71
C ALA A 115 -23.93 -49.47 -11.29
N LEU A 116 -23.67 -48.96 -12.50
CA LEU A 116 -22.33 -48.94 -13.10
C LEU A 116 -21.34 -48.13 -12.26
N ALA A 117 -21.74 -46.95 -11.78
CA ALA A 117 -20.91 -46.13 -10.89
C ALA A 117 -20.62 -46.84 -9.56
N GLU A 118 -21.61 -47.48 -8.94
CA GLU A 118 -21.43 -48.25 -7.71
C GLU A 118 -20.47 -49.43 -7.89
N ARG A 119 -20.65 -50.22 -8.97
CA ARG A 119 -19.71 -51.29 -9.34
C ARG A 119 -18.29 -50.74 -9.50
N TYR A 120 -18.18 -49.61 -10.20
CA TYR A 120 -16.92 -48.95 -10.48
C TYR A 120 -16.19 -48.53 -9.20
N TRP A 121 -16.89 -47.88 -8.27
CA TRP A 121 -16.34 -47.48 -6.97
C TRP A 121 -16.00 -48.67 -6.07
N THR A 122 -16.79 -49.76 -6.14
CA THR A 122 -16.50 -51.00 -5.39
C THR A 122 -15.19 -51.62 -5.85
N ARG A 123 -14.93 -51.67 -7.17
CA ARG A 123 -13.65 -52.13 -7.73
C ARG A 123 -12.49 -51.24 -7.32
N LEU A 124 -12.68 -49.92 -7.38
CA LEU A 124 -11.69 -48.92 -6.93
C LEU A 124 -11.37 -49.02 -5.44
N ALA A 125 -12.36 -49.27 -4.59
CA ALA A 125 -12.15 -49.45 -3.15
C ALA A 125 -11.36 -50.73 -2.84
N ALA A 126 -11.62 -51.81 -3.60
CA ALA A 126 -10.89 -53.07 -3.47
C ALA A 126 -9.43 -52.95 -3.94
N ARG A 127 -9.18 -52.13 -4.97
CA ARG A 127 -7.83 -51.84 -5.47
C ARG A 127 -7.72 -50.36 -5.90
N PRO A 128 -7.28 -49.48 -4.98
CA PRO A 128 -7.01 -48.09 -5.33
C PRO A 128 -5.91 -48.02 -6.41
N PRO A 129 -5.99 -47.06 -7.35
CA PRO A 129 -4.92 -46.85 -8.31
C PRO A 129 -3.64 -46.45 -7.58
N ALA A 130 -2.51 -47.00 -8.01
CA ALA A 130 -1.19 -46.80 -7.42
C ALA A 130 -0.34 -45.75 -8.18
N SER A 131 -0.82 -45.26 -9.33
CA SER A 131 -0.11 -44.29 -10.16
C SER A 131 -1.06 -43.44 -11.01
N ALA A 132 -0.55 -42.32 -11.53
CA ALA A 132 -1.28 -41.48 -12.49
C ALA A 132 -1.67 -42.26 -13.77
N ALA A 133 -0.80 -43.15 -14.26
CA ALA A 133 -1.06 -43.97 -15.45
C ALA A 133 -2.24 -44.93 -15.24
N GLU A 134 -2.35 -45.56 -14.07
CA GLU A 134 -3.50 -46.40 -13.72
C GLU A 134 -4.79 -45.56 -13.63
N CYS A 135 -4.73 -44.36 -13.03
CA CYS A 135 -5.87 -43.45 -13.02
C CYS A 135 -6.30 -43.03 -14.45
N LEU A 136 -5.37 -42.79 -15.37
CA LEU A 136 -5.67 -42.44 -16.76
C LEU A 136 -6.36 -43.58 -17.52
N ALA A 137 -5.93 -44.83 -17.29
CA ALA A 137 -6.60 -46.00 -17.86
C ALA A 137 -8.05 -46.10 -17.37
N LEU A 138 -8.27 -45.88 -16.06
CA LEU A 138 -9.58 -45.87 -15.42
C LEU A 138 -10.44 -44.70 -15.93
N ILE A 139 -9.86 -43.51 -16.14
CA ILE A 139 -10.56 -42.36 -16.77
C ILE A 139 -11.10 -42.74 -18.15
N LYS A 140 -10.32 -43.46 -18.98
CA LYS A 140 -10.74 -43.94 -20.30
C LYS A 140 -11.85 -45.00 -20.21
N GLU A 141 -11.79 -45.90 -19.22
CA GLU A 141 -12.86 -46.88 -18.94
C GLU A 141 -14.18 -46.17 -18.54
N ALA A 142 -14.10 -45.24 -17.59
CA ALA A 142 -15.24 -44.45 -17.14
C ALA A 142 -15.85 -43.62 -18.29
N GLU A 143 -15.01 -43.04 -19.16
CA GLU A 143 -15.45 -42.31 -20.36
C GLU A 143 -16.17 -43.22 -21.36
N ALA A 144 -15.60 -44.38 -21.69
CA ALA A 144 -16.23 -45.36 -22.57
C ALA A 144 -17.58 -45.86 -22.03
N ALA A 145 -17.73 -45.91 -20.70
CA ALA A 145 -18.98 -46.26 -20.03
C ALA A 145 -19.97 -45.08 -19.85
N GLY A 146 -19.61 -43.85 -20.25
CA GLY A 146 -20.45 -42.66 -20.08
C GLY A 146 -20.52 -42.11 -18.65
N LEU A 147 -19.64 -42.57 -17.74
CA LEU A 147 -19.61 -42.20 -16.32
C LEU A 147 -18.87 -40.86 -16.10
N ILE A 148 -19.48 -39.76 -16.52
CA ILE A 148 -18.85 -38.42 -16.53
C ILE A 148 -18.43 -37.94 -15.12
N THR A 149 -19.21 -38.26 -14.08
CA THR A 149 -18.91 -37.86 -12.70
C THR A 149 -17.69 -38.60 -12.16
N GLU A 150 -17.62 -39.91 -12.41
CA GLU A 150 -16.53 -40.81 -12.02
C GLU A 150 -15.24 -40.44 -12.73
N LYS A 151 -15.32 -40.15 -14.04
CA LYS A 151 -14.22 -39.63 -14.86
C LYS A 151 -13.58 -38.42 -14.17
N LYS A 152 -14.39 -37.41 -13.80
CA LYS A 152 -13.90 -36.20 -13.12
C LYS A 152 -13.29 -36.48 -11.74
N ARG A 153 -13.86 -37.42 -10.97
CA ARG A 153 -13.32 -37.80 -9.66
C ARG A 153 -11.96 -38.48 -9.78
N LEU A 154 -11.81 -39.41 -10.73
CA LEU A 154 -10.52 -40.06 -10.98
C LEU A 154 -9.47 -39.14 -11.55
N ALA A 155 -9.87 -38.22 -12.41
CA ALA A 155 -9.00 -37.17 -12.91
C ALA A 155 -8.43 -36.33 -11.76
N ARG A 156 -9.24 -35.99 -10.74
CA ARG A 156 -8.75 -35.33 -9.51
C ARG A 156 -7.83 -36.21 -8.66
N ILE A 157 -8.01 -37.53 -8.69
CA ILE A 157 -7.11 -38.45 -7.98
C ILE A 157 -5.77 -38.55 -8.72
N ALA A 158 -5.80 -38.66 -10.05
CA ALA A 158 -4.61 -38.70 -10.90
C ALA A 158 -3.68 -37.49 -10.68
N THR A 159 -4.24 -36.29 -10.52
CA THR A 159 -3.46 -35.07 -10.28
C THR A 159 -2.78 -35.02 -8.91
N THR A 160 -3.11 -35.93 -7.98
CA THR A 160 -2.39 -36.08 -6.70
C THR A 160 -1.14 -36.95 -6.82
N PHE A 161 -1.03 -37.77 -7.87
CA PHE A 161 0.14 -38.60 -8.15
C PHE A 161 1.20 -37.87 -8.99
N ASP A 162 0.75 -37.02 -9.90
CA ASP A 162 1.61 -36.25 -10.81
C ASP A 162 0.88 -34.94 -11.16
N ASP A 163 1.35 -33.84 -10.58
CA ASP A 163 0.76 -32.51 -10.76
C ASP A 163 1.08 -31.91 -12.14
N ALA A 164 2.06 -32.47 -12.86
CA ALA A 164 2.43 -32.10 -14.22
C ALA A 164 1.65 -32.87 -15.30
N ASN A 165 0.81 -33.84 -14.92
CA ASN A 165 0.07 -34.65 -15.88
C ASN A 165 -1.10 -33.88 -16.53
N GLU A 166 -0.85 -33.34 -17.72
CA GLU A 166 -1.82 -32.50 -18.44
C GLU A 166 -3.10 -33.26 -18.83
N GLU A 167 -3.00 -34.55 -19.17
CA GLU A 167 -4.13 -35.39 -19.56
C GLU A 167 -5.10 -35.59 -18.37
N ALA A 168 -4.55 -35.79 -17.17
CA ALA A 168 -5.32 -35.90 -15.94
C ALA A 168 -6.05 -34.59 -15.59
N TRP A 169 -5.37 -33.45 -15.69
CA TRP A 169 -5.99 -32.14 -15.43
C TRP A 169 -7.08 -31.79 -16.46
N ALA A 170 -6.83 -32.07 -17.74
CA ALA A 170 -7.82 -31.88 -18.80
C ALA A 170 -9.07 -32.74 -18.55
N ALA A 171 -8.90 -34.02 -18.17
CA ALA A 171 -10.00 -34.91 -17.80
C ALA A 171 -10.78 -34.44 -16.56
N ALA A 172 -10.12 -33.68 -15.66
CA ALA A 172 -10.75 -33.06 -14.50
C ALA A 172 -11.54 -31.77 -14.84
N GLY A 173 -11.45 -31.29 -16.08
CA GLY A 173 -12.02 -30.02 -16.53
C GLY A 173 -11.21 -28.80 -16.11
N ALA A 174 -9.93 -28.98 -15.76
CA ALA A 174 -9.01 -27.88 -15.51
C ALA A 174 -8.37 -27.39 -16.82
N VAL A 175 -7.97 -26.13 -16.84
CA VAL A 175 -7.32 -25.46 -17.96
C VAL A 175 -5.95 -24.98 -17.49
N LYS A 176 -4.93 -25.11 -18.35
CA LYS A 176 -3.59 -24.61 -18.08
C LYS A 176 -3.60 -23.08 -18.14
N PHE A 177 -3.26 -22.43 -17.03
CA PHE A 177 -3.06 -21.00 -16.95
C PHE A 177 -1.57 -20.68 -16.84
N THR A 178 -1.09 -19.73 -17.63
CA THR A 178 0.28 -19.22 -17.57
C THR A 178 0.20 -17.71 -17.34
N PRO A 179 0.53 -17.20 -16.14
CA PRO A 179 0.58 -15.77 -15.88
C PRO A 179 1.60 -15.09 -16.80
N SER A 180 1.46 -13.80 -17.05
CA SER A 180 2.53 -13.02 -17.67
C SER A 180 3.59 -12.59 -16.65
N GLY A 181 4.86 -12.62 -17.06
CA GLY A 181 6.02 -12.28 -16.23
C GLY A 181 7.23 -13.17 -16.54
N GLU A 182 8.45 -12.67 -16.33
CA GLU A 182 9.69 -13.41 -16.61
C GLU A 182 9.86 -14.68 -15.75
N ASP A 183 9.18 -14.75 -14.59
CA ASP A 183 9.30 -15.85 -13.62
C ASP A 183 7.99 -16.63 -13.39
N SER A 184 7.03 -16.57 -14.32
CA SER A 184 5.73 -17.23 -14.11
C SER A 184 5.79 -18.74 -14.39
N THR A 185 5.32 -19.56 -13.44
CA THR A 185 5.14 -21.00 -13.64
C THR A 185 3.70 -21.29 -14.07
N SER A 186 3.53 -22.07 -15.14
CA SER A 186 2.20 -22.55 -15.55
C SER A 186 1.58 -23.43 -14.47
N ARG A 187 0.27 -23.34 -14.30
CA ARG A 187 -0.51 -24.20 -13.39
C ARG A 187 -1.86 -24.55 -13.98
N PHE A 188 -2.40 -25.72 -13.63
CA PHE A 188 -3.76 -26.10 -13.99
C PHE A 188 -4.75 -25.57 -12.94
N VAL A 189 -5.83 -24.93 -13.41
CA VAL A 189 -6.87 -24.36 -12.55
C VAL A 189 -8.26 -24.71 -13.11
N ALA A 190 -9.29 -24.66 -12.28
CA ALA A 190 -10.67 -24.83 -12.77
C ALA A 190 -11.01 -23.74 -13.80
N LYS A 191 -11.85 -24.03 -14.81
CA LYS A 191 -12.18 -23.06 -15.87
C LYS A 191 -12.66 -21.69 -15.35
N VAL A 192 -13.51 -21.65 -14.33
CA VAL A 192 -13.99 -20.38 -13.73
C VAL A 192 -12.83 -19.59 -13.12
N GLU A 193 -11.87 -20.27 -12.49
CA GLU A 193 -10.66 -19.64 -11.95
C GLU A 193 -9.70 -19.22 -13.06
N HIS A 194 -9.57 -20.01 -14.12
CA HIS A 194 -8.81 -19.65 -15.33
C HIS A 194 -9.32 -18.33 -15.91
N ASP A 195 -10.62 -18.20 -16.15
CA ASP A 195 -11.20 -17.01 -16.77
C ASP A 195 -11.00 -15.77 -15.88
N ARG A 196 -11.12 -15.93 -14.56
CA ARG A 196 -10.81 -14.87 -13.59
C ARG A 196 -9.33 -14.46 -13.63
N LEU A 197 -8.41 -15.44 -13.62
CA LEU A 197 -6.97 -15.19 -13.65
C LEU A 197 -6.51 -14.59 -14.99
N ALA A 198 -7.11 -15.01 -16.10
CA ALA A 198 -6.85 -14.46 -17.43
C ALA A 198 -7.31 -13.00 -17.53
N GLU A 199 -8.46 -12.66 -16.93
CA GLU A 199 -8.91 -11.27 -16.84
C GLU A 199 -8.01 -10.42 -15.94
N ASP A 200 -7.58 -10.96 -14.80
CA ASP A 200 -6.63 -10.29 -13.90
C ASP A 200 -5.29 -10.03 -14.62
N ASP A 201 -4.75 -11.03 -15.33
CA ASP A 201 -3.52 -10.93 -16.12
C ASP A 201 -3.64 -9.91 -17.25
N ARG A 202 -4.79 -9.89 -17.95
CA ARG A 202 -5.10 -8.90 -18.98
C ARG A 202 -5.10 -7.49 -18.40
N LYS A 203 -5.76 -7.27 -17.26
CA LYS A 203 -5.76 -5.97 -16.57
C LYS A 203 -4.36 -5.56 -16.12
N GLN A 204 -3.56 -6.51 -15.62
CA GLN A 204 -2.18 -6.25 -15.24
C GLN A 204 -1.31 -5.86 -16.45
N LYS A 205 -1.48 -6.51 -17.60
CA LYS A 205 -0.81 -6.14 -18.86
C LYS A 205 -1.23 -4.77 -19.37
N GLU A 206 -2.53 -4.50 -19.38
CA GLU A 206 -3.08 -3.21 -19.81
C GLU A 206 -2.52 -2.09 -18.91
N GLU A 207 -2.47 -2.31 -17.59
CA GLU A 207 -1.86 -1.37 -16.64
C GLU A 207 -0.34 -1.25 -16.83
N ALA A 208 0.39 -2.36 -16.99
CA ALA A 208 1.82 -2.34 -17.22
C ALA A 208 2.18 -1.62 -18.53
N ALA A 209 1.43 -1.85 -19.60
CA ALA A 209 1.58 -1.14 -20.88
C ALA A 209 1.27 0.36 -20.74
N ARG A 210 0.19 0.69 -20.01
CA ARG A 210 -0.16 2.08 -19.68
C ARG A 210 0.98 2.76 -18.92
N LEU A 211 1.57 2.09 -17.93
CA LEU A 211 2.69 2.59 -17.13
C LEU A 211 4.01 2.64 -17.91
N ALA A 212 4.26 1.73 -18.84
CA ALA A 212 5.49 1.69 -19.64
C ALA A 212 5.66 2.93 -20.54
N GLY A 213 4.55 3.53 -20.99
CA GLY A 213 4.56 4.78 -21.76
C GLY A 213 4.70 6.05 -20.92
N LEU A 214 4.64 5.96 -19.59
CA LEU A 214 4.73 7.12 -18.69
C LEU A 214 6.19 7.46 -18.39
N SER A 215 6.49 8.76 -18.26
CA SER A 215 7.76 9.19 -17.70
C SER A 215 7.89 8.72 -16.24
N GLU A 216 9.12 8.57 -15.73
CA GLU A 216 9.34 8.22 -14.31
C GLU A 216 8.65 9.20 -13.36
N ARG A 217 8.54 10.46 -13.76
CA ARG A 217 7.81 11.46 -13.00
C ARG A 217 6.31 11.20 -13.01
N ASP A 218 5.70 10.89 -14.15
CA ASP A 218 4.26 10.61 -14.24
C ASP A 218 3.91 9.33 -13.46
N LYS A 219 4.81 8.33 -13.45
CA LYS A 219 4.68 7.16 -12.55
C LYS A 219 4.67 7.59 -11.08
N ARG A 220 5.57 8.48 -10.65
CA ARG A 220 5.58 9.04 -9.28
C ARG A 220 4.29 9.81 -8.98
N VAL A 221 3.77 10.62 -9.90
CA VAL A 221 2.49 11.33 -9.74
C VAL A 221 1.36 10.32 -9.54
N MET A 222 1.26 9.31 -10.40
CA MET A 222 0.23 8.27 -10.32
C MET A 222 0.31 7.47 -9.02
N ASP A 223 1.52 7.12 -8.58
CA ASP A 223 1.74 6.44 -7.31
C ASP A 223 1.30 7.31 -6.12
N ARG A 224 1.66 8.60 -6.09
CA ARG A 224 1.22 9.54 -5.04
C ARG A 224 -0.29 9.69 -5.01
N VAL A 225 -0.92 9.88 -6.17
CA VAL A 225 -2.39 9.99 -6.27
C VAL A 225 -3.06 8.70 -5.79
N THR A 226 -2.54 7.54 -6.18
CA THR A 226 -3.06 6.23 -5.75
C THR A 226 -2.97 6.08 -4.24
N ARG A 227 -1.81 6.37 -3.64
CA ARG A 227 -1.62 6.30 -2.18
C ARG A 227 -2.57 7.23 -1.43
N LEU A 228 -2.77 8.45 -1.92
CA LEU A 228 -3.71 9.40 -1.32
C LEU A 228 -5.16 8.93 -1.41
N ARG A 229 -5.57 8.36 -2.55
CA ARG A 229 -6.92 7.78 -2.70
C ARG A 229 -7.15 6.60 -1.75
N ILE A 230 -6.12 5.81 -1.48
CA ILE A 230 -6.19 4.73 -0.49
C ILE A 230 -6.28 5.31 0.93
N GLU A 231 -5.48 6.34 1.24
CA GLU A 231 -5.39 6.91 2.59
C GLU A 231 -6.64 7.74 2.95
N PHE A 232 -7.27 8.42 1.98
CA PHE A 232 -8.36 9.38 2.23
C PHE A 232 -9.68 9.09 1.53
N GLY A 233 -9.69 8.22 0.53
CA GLY A 233 -10.88 7.95 -0.27
C GLY A 233 -11.02 8.87 -1.47
N ALA A 234 -12.25 9.00 -1.96
CA ALA A 234 -12.57 9.62 -3.24
C ALA A 234 -12.98 11.11 -3.14
N ASP A 235 -12.96 11.70 -1.96
CA ASP A 235 -13.43 13.07 -1.72
C ASP A 235 -12.38 14.15 -2.01
N PHE A 236 -11.30 13.79 -2.72
CA PHE A 236 -10.24 14.70 -3.15
C PHE A 236 -10.26 14.91 -4.65
N ILE A 237 -10.09 16.16 -5.06
CA ILE A 237 -9.76 16.52 -6.44
C ILE A 237 -8.29 16.89 -6.55
N PHE A 238 -7.71 16.65 -7.73
CA PHE A 238 -6.27 16.78 -7.98
C PHE A 238 -6.02 17.74 -9.12
N LYS A 239 -4.99 18.57 -9.01
CA LYS A 239 -4.50 19.42 -10.10
C LYS A 239 -2.98 19.48 -10.06
N GLU A 240 -2.39 19.36 -11.23
CA GLU A 240 -0.95 19.44 -11.40
C GLU A 240 -0.56 20.77 -12.06
N ASP A 241 0.48 21.41 -11.51
CA ASP A 241 1.20 22.52 -12.14
C ASP A 241 2.69 22.37 -11.77
N LYS A 242 3.47 21.77 -12.67
CA LYS A 242 4.82 21.27 -12.34
C LYS A 242 5.67 22.38 -11.67
N PRO A 243 6.39 22.05 -10.57
CA PRO A 243 6.56 20.71 -9.99
C PRO A 243 5.51 20.32 -8.93
N LEU A 244 4.48 21.14 -8.76
CA LEU A 244 3.49 21.05 -7.69
C LEU A 244 2.35 20.11 -8.09
N LEU A 245 2.00 19.20 -7.17
CA LEU A 245 0.81 18.36 -7.25
C LEU A 245 -0.12 18.75 -6.11
N PHE A 246 -1.23 19.40 -6.45
CA PHE A 246 -2.21 19.83 -5.47
C PHE A 246 -3.33 18.80 -5.33
N CYS A 247 -3.77 18.58 -4.10
CA CYS A 247 -5.06 17.99 -3.82
C CYS A 247 -5.82 18.82 -2.78
N ILE A 248 -7.12 19.02 -3.01
CA ILE A 248 -8.02 19.66 -2.05
C ILE A 248 -9.20 18.74 -1.79
N GLN A 249 -9.59 18.68 -0.52
CA GLN A 249 -10.77 17.93 -0.11
C GLN A 249 -12.02 18.68 -0.56
N THR A 250 -13.01 17.95 -1.06
CA THR A 250 -14.32 18.50 -1.39
C THR A 250 -15.08 18.91 -0.13
N SER A 251 -15.87 19.97 -0.24
CA SER A 251 -16.64 20.52 0.88
C SER A 251 -17.96 21.11 0.38
N PRO A 252 -19.06 20.98 1.13
CA PRO A 252 -20.27 21.75 0.86
C PRO A 252 -20.09 23.27 1.08
N GLY A 253 -19.06 23.68 1.83
CA GLY A 253 -18.85 25.08 2.21
C GLY A 253 -18.15 25.95 1.15
N TYR A 254 -17.60 25.34 0.09
CA TYR A 254 -16.95 26.06 -1.02
C TYR A 254 -16.91 25.21 -2.29
N ASN A 255 -16.73 25.84 -3.45
CA ASN A 255 -16.45 25.12 -4.69
C ASN A 255 -14.97 24.68 -4.70
N ALA A 256 -14.73 23.37 -4.61
CA ALA A 256 -13.38 22.83 -4.50
C ALA A 256 -12.50 23.10 -5.73
N GLU A 257 -13.05 23.05 -6.94
CA GLU A 257 -12.31 23.31 -8.18
C GLU A 257 -11.85 24.76 -8.26
N LEU A 258 -12.77 25.71 -8.02
CA LEU A 258 -12.43 27.13 -7.98
C LEU A 258 -11.39 27.44 -6.90
N LYS A 259 -11.51 26.79 -5.73
CA LYS A 259 -10.56 27.02 -4.65
C LYS A 259 -9.20 26.40 -4.93
N LEU A 260 -9.16 25.23 -5.56
CA LEU A 260 -7.92 24.61 -6.02
C LEU A 260 -7.21 25.51 -7.03
N ASP A 261 -7.94 26.07 -7.99
CA ASP A 261 -7.41 26.99 -8.98
C ASP A 261 -6.80 28.25 -8.36
N GLU A 262 -7.45 28.78 -7.32
CA GLU A 262 -6.91 29.89 -6.52
C GLU A 262 -5.57 29.49 -5.87
N TYR A 263 -5.51 28.39 -5.12
CA TYR A 263 -4.25 27.92 -4.50
C TYR A 263 -3.14 27.66 -5.53
N VAL A 264 -3.47 27.07 -6.68
CA VAL A 264 -2.50 26.83 -7.77
C VAL A 264 -1.97 28.16 -8.30
N GLY A 265 -2.84 29.13 -8.60
CA GLY A 265 -2.43 30.43 -9.11
C GLY A 265 -1.53 31.20 -8.14
N GLU A 266 -1.92 31.24 -6.87
CA GLU A 266 -1.19 31.91 -5.79
C GLU A 266 0.18 31.26 -5.57
N LEU A 267 0.24 29.94 -5.44
CA LEU A 267 1.49 29.27 -5.14
C LEU A 267 2.43 29.20 -6.35
N LYS A 268 1.90 29.12 -7.58
CA LYS A 268 2.69 29.27 -8.80
C LYS A 268 3.37 30.64 -8.87
N ALA A 269 2.63 31.70 -8.52
CA ALA A 269 3.17 33.05 -8.48
C ALA A 269 4.29 33.15 -7.42
N PHE A 270 4.05 32.63 -6.21
CA PHE A 270 5.07 32.55 -5.16
C PHE A 270 6.30 31.78 -5.63
N TYR A 271 6.14 30.55 -6.13
CA TYR A 271 7.23 29.68 -6.59
C TYR A 271 8.09 30.37 -7.65
N SER A 272 7.45 30.99 -8.65
CA SER A 272 8.14 31.72 -9.72
C SER A 272 8.98 32.87 -9.17
N ARG A 273 8.44 33.66 -8.24
CA ARG A 273 9.16 34.79 -7.61
C ARG A 273 10.28 34.34 -6.70
N PHE A 274 10.06 33.25 -5.96
CA PHE A 274 11.09 32.62 -5.15
C PHE A 274 12.26 32.20 -6.02
N TYR A 275 12.01 31.52 -7.14
CA TYR A 275 13.06 31.09 -8.07
C TYR A 275 13.74 32.25 -8.80
N GLU A 276 12.99 33.25 -9.25
CA GLU A 276 13.56 34.46 -9.87
C GLU A 276 14.57 35.14 -8.94
N ARG A 277 14.27 35.20 -7.64
CA ARG A 277 15.13 35.89 -6.67
C ARG A 277 16.26 35.01 -6.12
N PHE A 278 16.00 33.72 -5.94
CA PHE A 278 16.81 32.85 -5.12
C PHE A 278 17.30 31.57 -5.81
N GLY A 279 16.70 31.19 -6.95
CA GLY A 279 17.01 29.97 -7.69
C GLY A 279 18.50 29.86 -8.01
N ASP A 280 19.02 30.82 -8.79
CA ASP A 280 20.44 30.85 -9.18
C ASP A 280 21.34 31.22 -8.00
N LYS A 281 20.91 32.18 -7.18
CA LYS A 281 21.66 32.70 -6.03
C LYS A 281 22.00 31.62 -5.00
N PHE A 282 21.06 30.71 -4.73
CA PHE A 282 21.28 29.58 -3.84
C PHE A 282 21.62 28.29 -4.58
N GLN A 283 21.55 28.27 -5.92
CA GLN A 283 21.75 27.09 -6.76
C GLN A 283 20.76 25.97 -6.39
N LEU A 284 19.46 26.30 -6.37
CA LEU A 284 18.41 25.37 -5.94
C LEU A 284 18.24 24.16 -6.87
N GLY A 285 18.73 24.26 -8.11
CA GLY A 285 18.53 23.25 -9.16
C GLY A 285 17.12 23.30 -9.75
N ASP A 286 16.90 22.52 -10.79
CA ASP A 286 15.58 22.35 -11.39
C ASP A 286 14.77 21.32 -10.60
N LEU A 287 13.64 21.74 -10.04
CA LEU A 287 12.73 20.86 -9.33
C LEU A 287 11.61 20.29 -10.20
N ASN A 288 11.54 20.60 -11.50
CA ASN A 288 10.46 20.16 -12.39
C ASN A 288 10.27 18.63 -12.43
N ASP A 289 11.33 17.87 -12.21
CA ASP A 289 11.28 16.40 -12.11
C ASP A 289 10.77 15.89 -10.76
N GLN A 290 10.67 16.75 -9.75
CA GLN A 290 10.10 16.42 -8.45
C GLN A 290 8.56 16.43 -8.50
N VAL A 291 7.96 15.72 -7.55
CA VAL A 291 6.51 15.72 -7.32
C VAL A 291 6.26 16.31 -5.94
N MET A 292 6.09 17.62 -5.90
CA MET A 292 5.89 18.39 -4.68
C MET A 292 4.41 18.36 -4.28
N LEU A 293 4.06 17.38 -3.44
CA LEU A 293 2.67 17.12 -3.05
C LEU A 293 2.19 18.12 -2.00
N ILE A 294 1.07 18.77 -2.30
CA ILE A 294 0.39 19.74 -1.46
C ILE A 294 -1.03 19.28 -1.22
N TRP A 295 -1.41 19.25 0.04
CA TRP A 295 -2.66 18.66 0.45
C TRP A 295 -3.45 19.56 1.38
N ILE A 296 -4.60 20.01 0.89
CA ILE A 296 -5.49 20.96 1.54
C ILE A 296 -6.74 20.25 2.05
N PHE A 297 -6.84 20.09 3.37
CA PHE A 297 -8.04 19.62 4.05
C PHE A 297 -9.16 20.64 3.94
N ARG A 298 -10.41 20.17 3.99
CA ARG A 298 -11.56 21.07 3.82
C ARG A 298 -11.77 22.06 4.96
N ASP A 299 -11.34 21.70 6.16
CA ASP A 299 -11.57 22.48 7.37
C ASP A 299 -10.50 22.20 8.45
N PRO A 300 -10.34 23.09 9.44
CA PRO A 300 -9.36 22.93 10.51
C PRO A 300 -9.61 21.71 11.40
N GLN A 301 -10.85 21.22 11.49
CA GLN A 301 -11.19 20.08 12.35
C GLN A 301 -10.70 18.77 11.74
N THR A 302 -10.91 18.60 10.43
CA THR A 302 -10.47 17.43 9.67
C THR A 302 -8.95 17.34 9.65
N TYR A 303 -8.26 18.46 9.45
CA TYR A 303 -6.79 18.54 9.58
C TYR A 303 -6.33 18.13 10.98
N ARG A 304 -6.98 18.61 12.05
CA ARG A 304 -6.61 18.25 13.43
C ARG A 304 -6.82 16.76 13.73
N ILE A 305 -7.97 16.20 13.37
CA ILE A 305 -8.24 14.76 13.56
C ILE A 305 -7.19 13.91 12.86
N TYR A 306 -6.81 14.31 11.66
CA TYR A 306 -5.75 13.66 10.91
C TYR A 306 -4.38 13.85 11.59
N GLY A 307 -4.07 15.08 11.97
CA GLY A 307 -2.82 15.45 12.62
C GLY A 307 -2.58 14.71 13.93
N ASP A 308 -3.61 14.57 14.77
CA ASP A 308 -3.55 13.83 16.03
C ASP A 308 -3.17 12.36 15.82
N LYS A 309 -3.66 11.73 14.74
CA LYS A 309 -3.31 10.34 14.39
C LYS A 309 -1.87 10.20 13.88
N ARG A 310 -1.32 11.25 13.26
CA ARG A 310 0.05 11.28 12.71
C ARG A 310 1.08 11.88 13.67
N GLY A 311 0.65 12.42 14.81
CA GLY A 311 1.52 13.11 15.75
C GLY A 311 1.97 14.49 15.26
N LEU A 312 1.15 15.17 14.46
CA LEU A 312 1.44 16.54 14.02
C LEU A 312 1.36 17.52 15.21
N PRO A 313 2.13 18.63 15.21
CA PRO A 313 2.07 19.62 16.27
C PRO A 313 0.67 20.19 16.46
N ALA A 314 0.16 20.15 17.70
CA ALA A 314 -1.15 20.68 18.02
C ALA A 314 -1.24 22.18 17.71
N GLY A 315 -2.27 22.58 16.96
CA GLY A 315 -2.51 23.98 16.62
C GLY A 315 -1.71 24.53 15.44
N ALA A 316 -0.92 23.72 14.75
CA ALA A 316 -0.25 24.13 13.52
C ALA A 316 -1.28 24.46 12.41
N GLY A 317 -1.03 25.50 11.62
CA GLY A 317 -1.85 25.85 10.44
C GLY A 317 -1.57 24.94 9.24
N GLY A 318 -0.36 24.39 9.19
CA GLY A 318 0.12 23.46 8.17
C GLY A 318 1.35 22.71 8.68
N HIS A 319 1.84 21.78 7.88
CA HIS A 319 3.02 20.98 8.19
C HIS A 319 3.62 20.36 6.93
N TRP A 320 4.93 20.55 6.75
CA TRP A 320 5.76 19.80 5.81
C TRP A 320 6.30 18.51 6.45
N GLU A 321 5.93 17.36 5.88
CA GLU A 321 6.41 16.04 6.27
C GLU A 321 7.53 15.57 5.32
N GLY A 322 8.78 15.93 5.61
CA GLY A 322 9.96 15.60 4.78
C GLY A 322 10.56 14.20 4.98
N SER A 323 9.83 13.27 5.62
CA SER A 323 10.32 11.90 5.82
C SER A 323 10.22 11.10 4.52
N ALA A 324 11.21 10.23 4.28
CA ALA A 324 11.29 9.41 3.07
C ALA A 324 9.98 8.63 2.87
N GLY A 325 9.35 8.83 1.71
CA GLY A 325 8.09 8.17 1.35
C GLY A 325 6.82 8.94 1.73
N ALA A 326 6.87 9.92 2.62
CA ALA A 326 5.73 10.80 2.92
C ALA A 326 5.76 12.07 2.07
N GLU A 327 6.87 12.84 2.13
CA GLU A 327 7.21 14.03 1.31
C GLU A 327 5.98 14.84 0.85
N ARG A 328 5.28 15.43 1.82
CA ARG A 328 4.03 16.16 1.57
C ARG A 328 3.85 17.37 2.47
N LEU A 329 3.27 18.40 1.89
CA LEU A 329 2.79 19.58 2.59
C LEU A 329 1.31 19.39 2.90
N MET A 330 0.92 19.54 4.16
CA MET A 330 -0.46 19.44 4.60
C MET A 330 -0.91 20.75 5.23
N LEU A 331 -2.10 21.23 4.89
CA LEU A 331 -2.75 22.40 5.53
C LEU A 331 -4.27 22.30 5.41
N PHE A 332 -5.02 23.22 5.99
CA PHE A 332 -6.47 23.29 5.80
C PHE A 332 -6.91 24.57 5.11
N HIS A 333 -8.01 24.45 4.37
CA HIS A 333 -8.78 25.62 3.95
C HIS A 333 -9.55 26.20 5.15
N SER A 334 -9.61 27.52 5.21
CA SER A 334 -10.40 28.27 6.18
C SER A 334 -11.02 29.49 5.51
N SER A 335 -12.30 29.71 5.76
CA SER A 335 -13.00 30.95 5.41
C SER A 335 -12.88 32.03 6.49
N ASP A 336 -12.33 31.69 7.67
CA ASP A 336 -12.00 32.67 8.70
C ASP A 336 -10.79 33.49 8.22
N ASN A 337 -10.99 34.80 8.06
CA ASN A 337 -9.95 35.74 7.63
C ASN A 337 -8.79 35.87 8.62
N ARG A 338 -8.94 35.37 9.85
CA ARG A 338 -7.86 35.28 10.84
C ARG A 338 -6.94 34.09 10.59
N ALA A 339 -7.43 33.05 9.92
CA ALA A 339 -6.57 31.99 9.45
C ALA A 339 -5.91 32.50 8.16
N ASP A 340 -4.58 32.54 8.13
CA ASP A 340 -3.82 32.90 6.93
C ASP A 340 -3.31 31.61 6.25
N PRO A 341 -4.16 30.93 5.44
CA PRO A 341 -3.72 29.72 4.75
C PRO A 341 -2.65 30.03 3.69
N TYR A 342 -2.53 31.28 3.22
CA TYR A 342 -1.55 31.66 2.21
C TYR A 342 -0.17 31.88 2.82
N GLY A 343 -0.05 32.63 3.91
CA GLY A 343 1.21 32.71 4.65
C GLY A 343 1.67 31.32 5.10
N THR A 344 0.74 30.47 5.55
CA THR A 344 1.03 29.08 5.92
C THR A 344 1.52 28.24 4.74
N ILE A 345 0.84 28.25 3.59
CA ILE A 345 1.28 27.44 2.44
C ILE A 345 2.64 27.92 1.90
N PHE A 346 2.93 29.23 1.94
CA PHE A 346 4.24 29.75 1.55
C PHE A 346 5.33 29.29 2.52
N HIS A 347 5.09 29.42 3.83
CA HIS A 347 5.98 28.92 4.88
C HIS A 347 6.37 27.45 4.62
N GLU A 348 5.37 26.57 4.49
CA GLU A 348 5.63 25.14 4.32
C GLU A 348 6.21 24.81 2.93
N THR A 349 5.91 25.60 1.90
CA THR A 349 6.51 25.43 0.57
C THR A 349 8.00 25.76 0.58
N VAL A 350 8.45 26.70 1.40
CA VAL A 350 9.88 26.99 1.55
C VAL A 350 10.61 25.79 2.15
N HIS A 351 10.05 25.14 3.18
CA HIS A 351 10.60 23.90 3.74
C HIS A 351 10.71 22.82 2.65
N MET A 352 9.67 22.66 1.83
CA MET A 352 9.64 21.71 0.72
C MET A 352 10.71 22.01 -0.34
N ILE A 353 10.87 23.27 -0.78
CA ILE A 353 11.89 23.67 -1.76
C ILE A 353 13.30 23.41 -1.20
N VAL A 354 13.56 23.82 0.05
CA VAL A 354 14.86 23.63 0.71
C VAL A 354 15.18 22.14 0.86
N TYR A 355 14.18 21.33 1.22
CA TYR A 355 14.33 19.88 1.29
C TYR A 355 14.75 19.28 -0.05
N TYR A 356 14.00 19.54 -1.13
CA TYR A 356 14.31 18.96 -2.45
C TYR A 356 15.62 19.50 -3.04
N ALA A 357 15.92 20.79 -2.85
CA ALA A 357 17.21 21.35 -3.26
C ALA A 357 18.39 20.69 -2.54
N THR A 358 18.22 20.32 -1.27
CA THR A 358 19.21 19.56 -0.49
C THR A 358 19.34 18.12 -1.02
N GLN A 359 18.22 17.46 -1.34
CA GLN A 359 18.21 16.11 -1.92
C GLN A 359 18.90 16.06 -3.29
N LEU A 360 18.69 17.06 -4.16
CA LEU A 360 19.37 17.15 -5.46
C LEU A 360 20.90 17.21 -5.35
N ARG A 361 21.43 17.61 -4.18
CA ARG A 361 22.86 17.63 -3.88
C ARG A 361 23.38 16.34 -3.25
N GLY A 362 22.52 15.33 -3.12
CA GLY A 362 22.82 14.07 -2.44
C GLY A 362 23.10 14.26 -0.95
N LYS A 363 22.46 15.24 -0.31
CA LYS A 363 22.63 15.56 1.12
C LYS A 363 21.35 15.23 1.90
N SER A 364 21.51 14.85 3.16
CA SER A 364 20.39 14.70 4.10
C SER A 364 19.97 16.05 4.66
N SER A 365 18.68 16.23 4.95
CA SER A 365 18.18 17.39 5.69
C SER A 365 18.68 17.34 7.14
N GLY A 366 19.52 18.30 7.52
CA GLY A 366 20.03 18.49 8.88
C GLY A 366 20.09 19.96 9.27
N GLN A 367 19.24 20.78 8.66
CA GLN A 367 19.33 22.24 8.79
C GLN A 367 19.11 22.70 10.24
N MET A 368 19.72 23.84 10.58
CA MET A 368 19.49 24.47 11.88
C MET A 368 18.08 25.04 11.98
N LEU A 369 17.48 24.96 13.19
CA LEU A 369 16.11 25.43 13.44
C LEU A 369 15.92 26.88 13.00
N TRP A 370 16.86 27.75 13.39
CA TRP A 370 16.76 29.17 13.06
C TRP A 370 16.81 29.43 11.55
N PHE A 371 17.58 28.63 10.81
CA PHE A 371 17.75 28.84 9.38
C PHE A 371 16.48 28.47 8.64
N THR A 372 16.00 27.24 8.85
CA THR A 372 14.85 26.67 8.16
C THR A 372 13.55 27.38 8.54
N GLU A 373 13.30 27.63 9.83
CA GLU A 373 12.11 28.40 10.25
C GLU A 373 12.25 29.88 9.91
N GLY A 374 13.45 30.44 10.04
CA GLY A 374 13.67 31.86 9.77
C GLY A 374 13.40 32.19 8.32
N ILE A 375 13.84 31.33 7.39
CA ILE A 375 13.56 31.55 5.99
C ILE A 375 12.11 31.27 5.61
N ALA A 376 11.49 30.22 6.14
CA ALA A 376 10.08 29.95 5.92
C ALA A 376 9.21 31.12 6.41
N THR A 377 9.47 31.64 7.61
CA THR A 377 8.77 32.81 8.17
C THR A 377 9.12 34.13 7.46
N TYR A 378 10.30 34.26 6.85
CA TYR A 378 10.64 35.42 6.00
C TYR A 378 9.72 35.53 4.78
N PHE A 379 9.17 34.42 4.30
CA PHE A 379 8.22 34.38 3.18
C PHE A 379 6.75 34.27 3.58
N GLU A 380 6.43 34.19 4.88
CA GLU A 380 5.04 34.34 5.36
C GLU A 380 4.42 35.68 4.91
N PRO A 381 5.04 36.85 5.15
CA PRO A 381 4.42 38.12 4.79
C PRO A 381 4.45 38.34 3.28
N PHE A 382 3.30 38.72 2.73
CA PHE A 382 3.18 39.11 1.34
C PHE A 382 2.25 40.31 1.20
N THR A 383 2.39 41.03 0.10
CA THR A 383 1.43 42.03 -0.33
C THR A 383 0.79 41.61 -1.65
N ARG A 384 -0.28 42.28 -2.07
CA ARG A 384 -0.85 42.11 -3.40
C ARG A 384 -0.70 43.39 -4.18
N ASP A 385 -0.39 43.30 -5.47
CA ASP A 385 -0.43 44.45 -6.36
C ASP A 385 -1.88 44.83 -6.73
N GLU A 386 -2.05 45.91 -7.51
CA GLU A 386 -3.36 46.39 -7.97
C GLU A 386 -4.15 45.36 -8.79
N ARG A 387 -3.47 44.34 -9.33
CA ARG A 387 -4.07 43.23 -10.08
C ARG A 387 -4.30 42.00 -9.19
N GLY A 388 -4.13 42.15 -7.88
CA GLY A 388 -4.30 41.08 -6.90
C GLY A 388 -3.13 40.09 -6.84
N ARG A 389 -2.02 40.30 -7.57
CA ARG A 389 -0.92 39.34 -7.63
C ARG A 389 -0.02 39.45 -6.40
N ILE A 390 0.44 38.31 -5.88
CA ILE A 390 1.40 38.26 -4.77
C ILE A 390 2.66 39.06 -5.12
N ARG A 391 3.10 39.88 -4.16
CA ARG A 391 4.38 40.54 -4.12
C ARG A 391 5.15 40.11 -2.88
N GLN A 392 6.34 39.56 -3.12
CA GLN A 392 7.36 39.34 -2.11
C GLN A 392 8.61 40.11 -2.51
N ASP A 393 8.73 41.32 -1.96
CA ASP A 393 9.86 42.22 -2.23
C ASP A 393 11.04 42.03 -1.25
N GLY A 394 10.88 41.17 -0.24
CA GLY A 394 11.88 40.93 0.80
C GLY A 394 12.02 42.07 1.83
N ASN A 395 11.19 43.12 1.69
CA ASN A 395 11.13 44.27 2.59
C ASN A 395 9.78 44.33 3.31
N THR A 396 8.91 43.35 3.08
CA THR A 396 7.62 43.26 3.76
C THR A 396 7.86 42.80 5.19
N LEU A 397 7.54 43.67 6.16
CA LEU A 397 7.63 43.34 7.58
C LEU A 397 6.55 42.33 7.97
N ASN A 398 6.94 41.30 8.73
CA ASN A 398 5.99 40.36 9.31
C ASN A 398 5.29 41.01 10.52
N LYS A 399 4.05 41.44 10.30
CA LYS A 399 3.25 42.20 11.29
C LYS A 399 2.91 41.39 12.53
N ASP A 400 2.93 40.06 12.45
CA ASP A 400 2.62 39.19 13.58
C ASP A 400 3.87 38.86 14.40
N ARG A 401 5.02 38.71 13.75
CA ARG A 401 6.30 38.37 14.43
C ARG A 401 7.00 39.60 15.00
N LEU A 402 6.97 40.73 14.30
CA LEU A 402 7.72 41.92 14.68
C LEU A 402 7.36 42.44 16.09
N PRO A 403 6.08 42.64 16.46
CA PRO A 403 5.73 43.13 17.79
C PRO A 403 6.26 42.21 18.90
N MET A 404 6.18 40.90 18.66
CA MET A 404 6.64 39.88 19.60
C MET A 404 8.14 39.97 19.82
N ILE A 405 8.95 39.82 18.76
CA ILE A 405 10.41 39.81 18.91
C ILE A 405 10.93 41.15 19.44
N ARG A 406 10.35 42.27 19.02
CA ARG A 406 10.70 43.60 19.55
C ARG A 406 10.47 43.67 21.06
N ASN A 407 9.38 43.10 21.57
CA ASN A 407 9.10 43.04 23.01
C ASN A 407 10.17 42.21 23.75
N TYR A 408 10.48 41.00 23.27
CA TYR A 408 11.54 40.16 23.89
C TYR A 408 12.92 40.82 23.85
N CYS A 409 13.30 41.44 22.72
CA CYS A 409 14.56 42.17 22.61
C CYS A 409 14.61 43.36 23.58
N SER A 410 13.49 44.07 23.78
CA SER A 410 13.40 45.21 24.71
C SER A 410 13.54 44.80 26.17
N GLN A 411 13.03 43.60 26.51
CA GLN A 411 13.12 43.02 27.85
C GLN A 411 14.40 42.21 28.08
N ASN A 412 15.30 42.14 27.09
CA ASN A 412 16.48 41.27 27.10
C ASN A 412 16.14 39.78 27.34
N ALA A 413 14.96 39.35 26.88
CA ALA A 413 14.41 38.00 27.03
C ALA A 413 14.46 37.19 25.72
N HIS A 414 15.23 37.65 24.73
CA HIS A 414 15.52 36.91 23.51
C HIS A 414 16.41 35.69 23.80
N VAL A 415 16.45 34.73 22.87
CA VAL A 415 17.41 33.63 22.93
C VAL A 415 18.78 34.16 22.50
N LYS A 416 19.86 33.85 23.22
CA LYS A 416 21.20 34.26 22.80
C LYS A 416 21.53 33.72 21.41
N LEU A 417 22.19 34.54 20.59
CA LEU A 417 22.53 34.20 19.21
C LEU A 417 23.31 32.88 19.15
N THR A 418 24.28 32.69 20.04
CA THR A 418 25.04 31.43 20.14
C THR A 418 24.16 30.21 20.37
N ASP A 419 23.14 30.35 21.23
CA ASP A 419 22.22 29.27 21.57
C ASP A 419 21.25 29.00 20.43
N MET A 420 20.78 30.06 19.77
CA MET A 420 19.90 29.98 18.61
C MET A 420 20.60 29.30 17.42
N LEU A 421 21.86 29.65 17.16
CA LEU A 421 22.68 29.05 16.10
C LEU A 421 22.98 27.57 16.35
N ALA A 422 23.00 27.13 17.60
CA ALA A 422 23.27 25.74 17.98
C ALA A 422 22.00 24.87 18.05
N LYS A 423 20.81 25.46 17.98
CA LYS A 423 19.55 24.74 18.19
C LYS A 423 19.12 23.98 16.93
N THR A 424 18.96 22.67 17.07
CA THR A 424 18.43 21.80 16.02
C THR A 424 16.91 21.64 16.14
N TYR A 425 16.25 21.14 15.09
CA TYR A 425 14.84 20.72 15.18
C TYR A 425 14.61 19.66 16.25
N ARG A 426 15.55 18.72 16.42
CA ARG A 426 15.44 17.67 17.43
C ARG A 426 15.40 18.28 18.83
N ASP A 427 16.25 19.26 19.12
CA ASP A 427 16.26 19.96 20.40
C ASP A 427 14.94 20.71 20.63
N PHE A 428 14.44 21.38 19.59
CA PHE A 428 13.15 22.06 19.62
C PHE A 428 11.99 21.09 19.89
N SER A 429 11.92 19.97 19.16
CA SER A 429 10.89 18.95 19.35
C SER A 429 10.92 18.37 20.77
N PHE A 430 12.12 18.11 21.32
CA PHE A 430 12.24 17.66 22.71
C PHE A 430 11.78 18.72 23.71
N GLU A 431 12.13 19.99 23.50
CA GLU A 431 11.68 21.11 24.33
C GLU A 431 10.15 21.26 24.30
N MET A 432 9.54 21.13 23.13
CA MET A 432 8.07 21.21 22.98
C MET A 432 7.36 19.97 23.54
N ALA A 433 7.98 18.80 23.50
CA ALA A 433 7.41 17.56 24.04
C ALA A 433 7.55 17.44 25.57
N ALA A 434 8.57 18.06 26.19
CA ALA A 434 8.83 17.97 27.63
C ALA A 434 7.61 18.41 28.48
N PRO A 435 7.24 17.74 29.58
CA PRO A 435 6.10 18.15 30.41
C PRO A 435 6.16 19.64 30.83
N GLY A 436 5.04 20.36 30.79
CA GLY A 436 5.00 21.78 31.17
C GLY A 436 3.72 22.49 30.76
N ASP A 437 3.61 23.78 31.11
CA ASP A 437 2.48 24.64 30.74
C ASP A 437 2.37 24.79 29.21
N PRO A 438 1.28 24.33 28.57
CA PRO A 438 1.08 24.45 27.13
C PRO A 438 1.17 25.89 26.61
N ARG A 439 0.76 26.89 27.41
CA ARG A 439 0.82 28.30 27.00
C ARG A 439 2.26 28.79 26.89
N ARG A 440 3.10 28.46 27.87
CA ARG A 440 4.53 28.80 27.86
C ARG A 440 5.28 28.13 26.72
N LYS A 441 4.92 26.89 26.39
CA LYS A 441 5.50 26.18 25.23
C LYS A 441 5.12 26.86 23.92
N LEU A 442 3.85 27.21 23.76
CA LEU A 442 3.39 27.93 22.58
C LEU A 442 4.10 29.29 22.45
N GLU A 443 4.15 30.06 23.52
CA GLU A 443 4.87 31.34 23.58
C GLU A 443 6.35 31.18 23.23
N ARG A 444 7.01 30.16 23.80
CA ARG A 444 8.41 29.85 23.51
C ARG A 444 8.64 29.43 22.06
N GLY A 445 7.74 28.62 21.50
CA GLY A 445 7.71 28.27 20.09
C GLY A 445 7.65 29.53 19.24
N LEU A 446 6.63 30.36 19.44
CA LEU A 446 6.43 31.60 18.70
C LEU A 446 7.64 32.56 18.78
N LEU A 447 8.32 32.62 19.93
CA LEU A 447 9.58 33.35 20.07
C LEU A 447 10.67 32.81 19.13
N TYR A 448 10.84 31.49 19.02
CA TYR A 448 11.84 30.92 18.09
C TYR A 448 11.56 31.32 16.64
N TYR A 449 10.30 31.23 16.17
CA TYR A 449 9.93 31.67 14.82
C TYR A 449 10.18 33.18 14.65
N ALA A 450 9.74 34.01 15.61
CA ALA A 450 9.87 35.46 15.51
C ALA A 450 11.32 35.93 15.52
N GLN A 451 12.17 35.28 16.32
CA GLN A 451 13.60 35.53 16.35
C GLN A 451 14.31 35.04 15.08
N ALA A 452 14.01 33.83 14.63
CA ALA A 452 14.57 33.27 13.40
C ALA A 452 14.25 34.17 12.18
N TRP A 453 13.01 34.62 12.08
CA TRP A 453 12.57 35.59 11.07
C TRP A 453 13.38 36.90 11.14
N SER A 454 13.49 37.52 12.31
CA SER A 454 14.14 38.82 12.42
C SER A 454 15.64 38.74 12.13
N MET A 455 16.28 37.60 12.37
CA MET A 455 17.67 37.35 11.96
C MET A 455 17.80 37.34 10.43
N VAL A 456 16.96 36.59 9.71
CA VAL A 456 16.98 36.59 8.24
C VAL A 456 16.67 37.98 7.69
N TYR A 457 15.68 38.66 8.24
CA TYR A 457 15.33 40.02 7.85
C TYR A 457 16.49 41.00 8.08
N PHE A 458 17.17 40.91 9.22
CA PHE A 458 18.37 41.69 9.54
C PHE A 458 19.50 41.47 8.53
N PHE A 459 19.79 40.23 8.14
CA PHE A 459 20.88 39.95 7.21
C PHE A 459 20.69 40.63 5.85
N TYR A 460 19.45 40.72 5.37
CA TYR A 460 19.15 41.39 4.10
C TYR A 460 18.99 42.91 4.19
N ASN A 461 18.59 43.45 5.34
CA ASN A 461 18.12 44.83 5.44
C ASN A 461 19.03 45.76 6.28
N TYR A 462 19.90 45.21 7.12
CA TYR A 462 20.78 46.02 7.95
C TYR A 462 21.85 46.74 7.12
N GLU A 463 22.00 48.05 7.33
CA GLU A 463 23.00 48.90 6.66
C GLU A 463 23.09 48.65 5.14
N ASN A 464 21.94 48.67 4.45
CA ASN A 464 21.84 48.38 3.01
C ASN A 464 22.30 46.97 2.62
N GLY A 465 22.02 45.97 3.46
CA GLY A 465 22.33 44.57 3.18
C GLY A 465 23.79 44.19 3.45
N LYS A 466 24.43 44.84 4.43
CA LYS A 466 25.82 44.56 4.89
C LYS A 466 26.13 43.07 5.08
N TYR A 467 25.12 42.26 5.43
CA TYR A 467 25.26 40.83 5.71
C TYR A 467 24.61 39.91 4.65
N ALA A 468 24.06 40.45 3.56
CA ALA A 468 23.29 39.68 2.60
C ALA A 468 24.16 38.59 1.93
N GLU A 469 25.32 38.96 1.39
CA GLU A 469 26.22 38.01 0.72
C GLU A 469 26.72 36.89 1.66
N LYS A 470 26.99 37.24 2.92
CA LYS A 470 27.37 36.27 3.97
C LYS A 470 26.23 35.31 4.27
N PHE A 471 25.00 35.82 4.41
CA PHE A 471 23.85 34.95 4.60
C PHE A 471 23.62 34.03 3.39
N GLU A 472 23.78 34.54 2.18
CA GLU A 472 23.67 33.73 0.96
C GLU A 472 24.73 32.64 0.88
N GLN A 473 25.96 32.93 1.32
CA GLN A 473 27.00 31.93 1.46
C GLN A 473 26.63 30.87 2.51
N TYR A 474 26.16 31.28 3.69
CA TYR A 474 25.74 30.35 4.73
C TYR A 474 24.57 29.46 4.29
N PHE A 475 23.60 30.02 3.57
CA PHE A 475 22.50 29.25 2.98
C PHE A 475 23.05 28.13 2.10
N ARG A 476 23.97 28.43 1.18
CA ARG A 476 24.55 27.40 0.30
C ARG A 476 25.24 26.29 1.10
N GLU A 477 25.85 26.62 2.24
CA GLU A 477 26.45 25.62 3.15
C GLU A 477 25.39 24.75 3.84
N GLU A 478 24.26 25.33 4.28
CA GLU A 478 23.10 24.57 4.80
C GLU A 478 22.60 23.56 3.76
N LEU A 479 22.43 23.98 2.49
CA LEU A 479 22.05 23.08 1.39
C LEU A 479 23.11 22.02 1.06
N ASN A 480 24.39 22.32 1.32
CA ASN A 480 25.49 21.37 1.12
C ASN A 480 25.65 20.38 2.28
N GLY A 481 24.78 20.44 3.30
CA GLY A 481 24.84 19.57 4.46
C GLY A 481 25.94 19.97 5.44
N ASN A 482 26.35 21.24 5.44
CA ASN A 482 27.31 21.82 6.40
C ASN A 482 26.62 22.83 7.35
N PRO A 483 25.56 22.43 8.08
CA PRO A 483 24.81 23.36 8.94
C PRO A 483 25.60 23.76 10.19
N GLY A 484 25.06 24.73 10.93
CA GLY A 484 25.42 24.92 12.34
C GLY A 484 26.47 25.99 12.65
N PRO A 485 26.85 26.12 13.94
CA PRO A 485 27.63 27.25 14.44
C PRO A 485 29.03 27.37 13.84
N ALA A 486 29.70 26.25 13.56
CA ALA A 486 31.07 26.26 13.02
C ALA A 486 31.10 26.88 11.61
N THR A 487 30.19 26.43 10.74
CA THR A 487 29.99 27.01 9.41
C THR A 487 29.56 28.47 9.51
N PHE A 488 28.68 28.81 10.46
CA PHE A 488 28.23 30.18 10.64
C PHE A 488 29.41 31.11 10.97
N ARG A 489 30.27 30.74 11.93
CA ARG A 489 31.47 31.53 12.28
C ARG A 489 32.47 31.64 11.14
N LYS A 490 32.64 30.58 10.34
CA LYS A 490 33.48 30.62 9.13
C LYS A 490 33.01 31.71 8.15
N VAL A 491 31.70 31.91 8.03
CA VAL A 491 31.10 32.85 7.07
C VAL A 491 30.95 34.26 7.64
N PHE A 492 30.49 34.37 8.88
CA PHE A 492 30.19 35.66 9.53
C PHE A 492 31.37 36.25 10.30
N GLY A 493 32.30 35.42 10.77
CA GLY A 493 33.39 35.76 11.68
C GLY A 493 33.15 35.29 13.11
N GLU A 494 34.16 35.46 13.97
CA GLU A 494 34.14 35.01 15.37
C GLU A 494 33.42 35.97 16.32
N ASN A 495 33.23 37.25 15.93
CA ASN A 495 32.67 38.28 16.81
C ASN A 495 31.12 38.27 16.81
N LEU A 496 30.56 37.18 17.35
CA LEU A 496 29.11 36.98 17.43
C LEU A 496 28.41 37.97 18.38
N ASP A 497 29.11 38.49 19.38
CA ASP A 497 28.55 39.47 20.32
C ASP A 497 28.26 40.81 19.62
N THR A 498 29.14 41.24 18.71
CA THR A 498 28.88 42.44 17.90
C THR A 498 27.70 42.22 16.97
N LEU A 499 27.62 41.05 16.32
CA LEU A 499 26.52 40.70 15.44
C LEU A 499 25.17 40.65 16.18
N GLU A 500 25.15 40.05 17.38
CA GLU A 500 23.96 40.03 18.24
C GLU A 500 23.55 41.46 18.63
N LYS A 501 24.50 42.30 19.03
CA LYS A 501 24.22 43.70 19.39
C LYS A 501 23.59 44.47 18.22
N GLU A 502 24.20 44.40 17.04
CA GLU A 502 23.69 45.06 15.83
C GLU A 502 22.29 44.55 15.47
N TRP A 503 22.05 43.23 15.52
CA TRP A 503 20.74 42.64 15.29
C TRP A 503 19.68 43.13 16.28
N LEU A 504 20.01 43.20 17.57
CA LEU A 504 19.11 43.69 18.61
C LEU A 504 18.75 45.17 18.41
N GLU A 505 19.74 46.01 18.12
CA GLU A 505 19.53 47.44 17.85
C GLU A 505 18.66 47.64 16.62
N PHE A 506 18.97 46.93 15.52
CA PHE A 506 18.18 46.96 14.31
C PHE A 506 16.73 46.51 14.56
N THR A 507 16.51 45.37 15.20
CA THR A 507 15.17 44.83 15.48
C THR A 507 14.34 45.80 16.33
N LYS A 508 14.96 46.48 17.30
CA LYS A 508 14.30 47.51 18.12
C LYS A 508 13.92 48.76 17.32
N SER A 509 14.68 49.07 16.26
CA SER A 509 14.47 50.26 15.43
C SER A 509 13.33 50.12 14.39
N LEU A 510 12.95 48.89 14.05
CA LEU A 510 11.89 48.60 13.07
C LEU A 510 10.52 49.15 13.54
N ARG A 511 9.77 49.72 12.59
CA ARG A 511 8.49 50.40 12.84
C ARG A 511 7.34 49.77 12.10
#